data_AF-A0A1G2H1X2-F1
#
_entry.id   AF-A0A1G2H1X2-F1
#
_cell.length_a   1.000
_cell.length_b   1.000
_cell.length_c   1.000
_cell.angle_alpha   90.00
_cell.angle_beta   90.00
_cell.angle_gamma   90.00
#
_symmetry.space_group_name_H-M   'P 1'
#
loop_
_entity.id
_entity.type
_entity.pdbx_description
1 polymer ?
#
loop_
_entity_poly.entity_id
_entity_poly.type
_entity_poly.pdbx_seq_one_letter_code
_entity_poly.pdbx_strand_id
1 'polypeptide(L)' 'METKIPTIDIKKYGGKEIAILNGTVVAVGKSLPDVIQKLKKIKPNQALREVLFLTVPKSLTVIYHV' A
#
# COMPACT_ATOMS: atom_id res chain seq x y z
N MET A 1 16.83 0.57 13.45
CA MET A 1 15.49 -0.02 13.27
C MET A 1 15.52 -0.72 11.92
N GLU A 2 15.39 -2.04 11.88
CA GLU A 2 15.39 -2.78 10.62
C GLU A 2 14.20 -2.35 9.76
N THR A 3 14.48 -1.77 8.60
CA THR A 3 13.45 -1.41 7.63
C THR A 3 12.94 -2.70 7.00
N LYS A 4 11.82 -3.24 7.51
CA LYS A 4 11.16 -4.38 6.87
C LYS A 4 10.66 -3.95 5.49
N ILE A 5 11.38 -4.35 4.45
CA ILE A 5 10.98 -4.12 3.06
C ILE A 5 9.66 -4.88 2.83
N PRO A 6 8.56 -4.20 2.49
CA PRO A 6 7.28 -4.85 2.29
C PRO A 6 7.35 -5.75 1.03
N THR A 7 7.03 -7.03 1.19
CA THR A 7 6.81 -7.92 0.05
C THR A 7 5.35 -7.82 -0.40
N ILE A 8 5.13 -7.41 -1.64
CA ILE A 8 3.79 -7.19 -2.20
C ILE A 8 3.46 -8.31 -3.18
N ASP A 9 2.39 -9.06 -2.90
CA ASP A 9 1.86 -10.06 -3.82
C ASP A 9 1.05 -9.39 -4.94
N ILE A 10 1.62 -9.34 -6.14
CA ILE A 10 0.97 -8.77 -7.33
C ILE A 10 -0.31 -9.53 -7.69
N LYS A 11 -0.40 -10.85 -7.48
CA LYS A 11 -1.63 -11.61 -7.78
C LYS A 11 -2.79 -11.17 -6.89
N LYS A 12 -2.48 -10.84 -5.63
CA LYS A 12 -3.49 -10.42 -4.64
C LYS A 12 -3.88 -8.95 -4.77
N TYR A 13 -2.90 -8.09 -5.05
CA TYR A 13 -3.07 -6.64 -4.99
C TYR A 13 -3.07 -5.95 -6.35
N GLY A 14 -2.82 -6.66 -7.45
CA GLY A 14 -2.74 -6.09 -8.79
C GLY A 14 -3.95 -5.23 -9.17
N GLY A 15 -3.67 -4.01 -9.64
CA GLY A 15 -4.66 -3.01 -10.00
C GLY A 15 -5.34 -2.30 -8.84
N LYS A 16 -4.80 -2.41 -7.64
CA LYS A 16 -5.34 -1.80 -6.43
C LYS A 16 -4.33 -0.80 -5.87
N GLU A 17 -4.85 0.13 -5.10
CA GLU A 17 -4.05 0.94 -4.21
C GLU A 17 -3.97 0.28 -2.83
N ILE A 18 -2.81 0.37 -2.20
CA ILE A 18 -2.55 -0.24 -0.90
C ILE A 18 -1.91 0.77 0.06
N ALA A 19 -2.20 0.63 1.34
CA ALA A 19 -1.51 1.32 2.42
C ALA A 19 -0.62 0.32 3.15
N ILE A 20 0.65 0.68 3.33
CA ILE A 20 1.66 -0.11 4.02
C ILE A 20 2.10 0.67 5.25
N LEU A 21 2.11 -0.03 6.39
CA LEU A 21 2.58 0.50 7.66
C LEU A 21 3.49 -0.56 8.30
N ASN A 22 4.70 -0.16 8.69
CA ASN A 22 5.71 -1.06 9.28
C ASN A 22 5.96 -2.33 8.44
N GLY A 23 6.03 -2.19 7.12
CA GLY A 23 6.26 -3.30 6.17
C GLY A 23 5.05 -4.21 5.92
N THR A 24 3.87 -3.89 6.48
CA THR A 24 2.66 -4.70 6.34
C THR A 24 1.55 -3.94 5.62
N VAL A 25 0.86 -4.59 4.68
CA VAL A 25 -0.32 -4.04 4.02
C VAL A 25 -1.49 -3.99 5.01
N VAL A 26 -1.94 -2.78 5.35
CA VAL A 26 -3.01 -2.54 6.35
C VAL A 26 -4.34 -2.10 5.74
N ALA A 27 -4.35 -1.58 4.51
CA ALA A 27 -5.58 -1.27 3.78
C ALA A 27 -5.40 -1.45 2.27
N VAL A 28 -6.50 -1.74 1.58
CA VAL A 28 -6.53 -2.00 0.13
C VAL A 28 -7.79 -1.40 -0.47
N GLY A 29 -7.67 -0.75 -1.62
CA GLY A 29 -8.76 -0.05 -2.27
C GLY A 29 -8.60 0.09 -3.77
N LYS A 30 -9.64 0.63 -4.41
CA LYS A 30 -9.62 0.90 -5.86
C LYS A 30 -8.97 2.25 -6.19
N SER A 31 -8.78 3.12 -5.19
CA SER A 31 -8.22 4.46 -5.31
C SER A 31 -7.68 4.97 -3.97
N LEU A 32 -6.85 6.00 -3.99
CA LEU A 32 -6.25 6.58 -2.79
C LEU A 32 -7.29 7.02 -1.75
N PRO A 33 -8.39 7.72 -2.12
CA PRO A 33 -9.42 8.11 -1.16
C PRO A 33 -10.09 6.91 -0.48
N ASP A 34 -10.34 5.82 -1.22
CA ASP A 34 -10.91 4.57 -0.67
C ASP A 34 -9.95 3.92 0.34
N VAL A 35 -8.65 3.87 0.01
CA VAL A 35 -7.61 3.34 0.91
C VAL A 35 -7.51 4.18 2.18
N ILE A 36 -7.49 5.52 2.07
CA ILE A 36 -7.43 6.43 3.23
C ILE A 36 -8.68 6.27 4.10
N GLN A 37 -9.86 6.16 3.50
CA GLN A 37 -11.10 5.96 4.24
C GLN A 37 -11.06 4.64 5.03
N LYS A 38 -10.62 3.54 4.40
CA LYS A 38 -10.47 2.23 5.06
C LYS A 38 -9.41 2.27 6.15
N LEU A 39 -8.27 2.91 5.90
CA LEU A 39 -7.22 3.09 6.89
C LEU A 39 -7.75 3.84 8.11
N LYS A 40 -8.47 4.94 7.93
CA LYS A 40 -9.06 5.72 9.04
C LYS A 40 -10.09 4.93 9.84
N LYS A 41 -10.81 3.98 9.22
CA LYS A 41 -11.73 3.09 9.95
C LYS A 41 -10.98 2.10 10.87
N ILE A 42 -9.80 1.64 10.46
CA ILE A 42 -9.01 0.64 11.20
C ILE A 42 -8.05 1.32 12.20
N LYS A 43 -7.44 2.43 11.79
CA LYS A 43 -6.46 3.21 12.55
C LYS A 43 -6.76 4.71 12.42
N PRO A 44 -7.77 5.22 13.15
CA PRO A 44 -8.22 6.61 13.02
C PRO A 44 -7.14 7.65 13.36
N ASN A 45 -6.23 7.31 14.27
CA ASN A 45 -5.17 8.21 14.74
C ASN A 45 -3.83 8.03 13.99
N GLN A 46 -3.77 7.17 12.97
CA GLN A 46 -2.54 6.97 12.21
C GLN A 46 -2.23 8.20 11.37
N ALA A 47 -1.06 8.79 11.58
CA ALA A 47 -0.59 9.89 10.76
C ALA A 47 -0.30 9.38 9.34
N LEU A 48 -0.91 10.01 8.32
CA LEU A 48 -0.76 9.57 6.92
C LEU A 48 0.69 9.64 6.42
N ARG A 49 1.50 10.55 6.96
CA ARG A 49 2.93 10.69 6.64
C ARG A 49 3.78 9.46 7.01
N GLU A 50 3.28 8.64 7.92
CA GLU A 50 3.95 7.40 8.38
C GLU A 50 3.49 6.18 7.58
N VAL A 51 2.58 6.38 6.62
CA VAL A 51 1.98 5.32 5.81
C VAL A 51 2.47 5.46 4.39
N LEU A 52 2.99 4.37 3.84
CA LEU A 52 3.38 4.29 2.45
C LEU A 52 2.16 3.89 1.61
N PHE A 53 1.76 4.74 0.68
CA PHE A 53 0.71 4.43 -0.29
C PHE A 53 1.35 4.03 -1.61
N LEU A 54 0.91 2.90 -2.18
CA LEU A 54 1.41 2.41 -3.46
C LEU A 54 0.25 1.93 -4.34
N THR A 55 0.40 2.18 -5.64
CA THR A 55 -0.44 1.56 -6.67
C THR A 55 0.26 0.30 -7.16
N VAL A 56 -0.40 -0.84 -7.03
CA VAL A 56 0.14 -2.11 -7.55
C VAL A 56 -0.34 -2.27 -8.99
N PRO A 57 0.55 -2.42 -9.97
CA PRO A 57 0.15 -2.62 -11.37
C PRO A 57 -0.65 -3.93 -11.55
N LYS A 58 -1.60 -3.96 -12.48
CA LYS A 58 -2.42 -5.15 -12.77
C LYS A 58 -1.61 -6.30 -13.39
N SER A 59 -0.54 -5.97 -14.09
CA SER A 59 0.37 -6.88 -14.78
C SER A 59 1.79 -6.63 -14.30
N LEU A 60 2.74 -7.48 -14.71
CA LEU A 60 4.18 -7.25 -14.54
C LEU A 60 4.58 -5.96 -15.30
N THR A 61 4.45 -4.81 -14.64
CA THR A 61 5.11 -3.59 -15.10
C THR A 61 6.54 -3.64 -14.58
N VAL A 62 7.47 -3.99 -15.47
CA VAL A 62 8.91 -3.94 -15.20
C VAL A 62 9.28 -2.50 -14.88
N ILE A 63 9.68 -2.23 -13.65
CA ILE A 63 10.30 -0.95 -13.28
C ILE A 63 11.73 -1.02 -13.78
N TYR A 64 12.02 -0.42 -14.93
CA TYR A 64 13.40 -0.18 -15.36
C TYR A 64 13.99 0.94 -14.49
N HIS A 65 15.08 0.64 -13.79
CA HIS A 65 15.98 1.64 -13.21
C HIS A 65 17.27 1.58 -14.03
N VAL A 66 17.63 2.71 -14.64
CA VAL A 66 18.95 2.96 -15.25
C VAL A 66 19.87 3.57 -14.20
#